data_AF-A0A4P5QNX8-F1
#
_entry.id   AF-A0A4P5QNX8-F1
#
_cell.length_a   1.000
_cell.length_b   1.000
_cell.length_c   1.000
_cell.angle_alpha   90.00
_cell.angle_beta   90.00
_cell.angle_gamma   90.00
#
_symmetry.space_group_name_H-M   'P 1'
#
loop_
_entity.id
_entity.type
_entity.pdbx_description
1 polymer ?
#
loop_
_entity_poly.entity_id
_entity_poly.type
_entity_poly.pdbx_seq_one_letter_code
_entity_poly.pdbx_strand_id
1 'polypeptide(L)'
;MVSKKRLRKISPARGAALLIALWAIIVLTGAVLLWAGYIRQTVTVSGETLNDIEARAMAHSGLAIAMHPLTSKETDALKLEENHDPGFRVRMVSEGAKLNLNFLFAGEDQRKLDIFRRWLDSRGIDYQTRDRMVDCILDWLDADNVKRTNGQEDGPNYHPPNRGSFLTVEELAEVAGTEALTSQPGWKDDLTVYSQGPIDLTAADANILRLLPGVGDQAIEGFLQWRRGGDGIDGTQDDPPIQKLETVQGFLGLNKTQFAALGGLIMLRDNTWQIKSEGWSGKVVRQVTVVARKGSQNPQIVNWKE
;
A
#
# COMPACT_ATOMS: atom_id res chain seq x y z
N MET A 1 -90.00 42.99 -51.03
CA MET A 1 -89.69 41.54 -50.92
C MET A 1 -88.24 41.42 -50.47
N VAL A 2 -88.00 41.06 -49.21
CA VAL A 2 -86.68 41.10 -48.56
C VAL A 2 -85.97 39.76 -48.74
N SER A 3 -84.79 39.76 -49.37
CA SER A 3 -83.96 38.56 -49.55
C SER A 3 -83.06 38.34 -48.31
N LYS A 4 -83.32 37.26 -47.56
CA LYS A 4 -82.54 36.88 -46.37
C LYS A 4 -81.18 36.29 -46.79
N LYS A 5 -80.08 36.98 -46.46
CA LYS A 5 -78.72 36.41 -46.48
C LYS A 5 -78.61 35.28 -45.44
N ARG A 6 -78.32 34.05 -45.88
CA ARG A 6 -77.93 32.94 -44.99
C ARG A 6 -76.49 33.16 -44.53
N LEU A 7 -76.30 33.40 -43.23
CA LEU A 7 -74.99 33.36 -42.57
C LEU A 7 -74.53 31.89 -42.46
N ARG A 8 -73.35 31.60 -43.01
CA ARG A 8 -72.70 30.28 -42.95
C ARG A 8 -72.15 30.10 -41.53
N LYS A 9 -72.80 29.26 -40.71
CA LYS A 9 -72.27 28.87 -39.38
C LYS A 9 -70.97 28.10 -39.56
N ILE A 10 -69.84 28.70 -39.16
CA ILE A 10 -68.57 27.99 -39.01
C ILE A 10 -68.72 27.10 -37.77
N SER A 11 -68.56 25.79 -37.93
CA SER A 11 -68.66 24.86 -36.81
C SER A 11 -67.45 25.00 -35.87
N PRO A 12 -67.65 25.26 -34.57
CA PRO A 12 -66.57 25.48 -33.60
C PRO A 12 -65.73 24.22 -33.31
N ALA A 13 -66.19 23.05 -33.76
CA ALA A 13 -65.55 21.75 -33.56
C ALA A 13 -64.17 21.61 -34.25
N ARG A 14 -63.89 22.40 -35.30
CA ARG A 14 -62.64 22.26 -36.08
C ARG A 14 -61.42 22.93 -35.42
N GLY A 15 -61.62 23.99 -34.61
CA GLY A 15 -60.52 24.65 -33.88
C GLY A 15 -60.14 23.93 -32.58
N ALA A 16 -61.13 23.35 -31.89
CA ALA A 16 -60.91 22.57 -30.67
C ALA A 16 -60.07 21.31 -30.93
N ALA A 17 -60.29 20.62 -32.05
CA ALA A 17 -59.53 19.44 -32.42
C ALA A 17 -58.03 19.75 -32.65
N LEU A 18 -57.71 20.89 -33.24
CA LEU A 18 -56.33 21.31 -33.49
C LEU A 18 -55.61 21.71 -32.20
N LEU A 19 -56.32 22.36 -31.26
CA LEU A 19 -55.78 22.66 -29.93
C LEU A 19 -55.53 21.38 -29.13
N ILE A 20 -56.45 20.42 -29.15
CA ILE A 20 -56.28 19.13 -28.48
C ILE A 20 -55.11 18.35 -29.09
N ALA A 21 -54.97 18.35 -30.41
CA ALA A 21 -53.84 17.71 -31.10
C ALA A 21 -52.51 18.37 -30.74
N LEU A 22 -52.45 19.71 -30.69
CA LEU A 22 -51.26 20.45 -30.28
C LEU A 22 -50.88 20.14 -28.83
N TRP A 23 -51.85 20.15 -27.92
CA TRP A 23 -51.64 19.77 -26.52
C TRP A 23 -51.18 18.32 -26.37
N ALA A 24 -51.77 17.40 -27.13
CA ALA A 24 -51.35 16.01 -27.15
C ALA A 24 -49.90 15.86 -27.62
N ILE A 25 -49.50 16.61 -28.66
CA ILE A 25 -48.11 16.61 -29.15
C ILE A 25 -47.17 17.16 -28.08
N ILE A 26 -47.48 18.29 -27.44
CA ILE A 26 -46.63 18.89 -26.40
C ILE A 26 -46.42 17.91 -25.23
N VAL A 27 -47.50 17.29 -24.74
CA VAL A 27 -47.44 16.30 -23.65
C VAL A 27 -46.63 15.07 -24.07
N LEU A 28 -46.86 14.57 -25.28
CA LEU A 28 -46.15 13.41 -25.81
C LEU A 28 -44.66 13.71 -26.02
N THR A 29 -44.30 14.88 -26.52
CA THR A 29 -42.90 15.34 -26.63
C THR A 29 -42.25 15.44 -25.24
N GLY A 30 -42.94 16.02 -24.26
CA GLY A 30 -42.46 16.08 -22.88
C GLY A 30 -42.19 14.70 -22.29
N ALA A 31 -43.12 13.75 -22.48
CA ALA A 31 -42.97 12.38 -22.01
C ALA A 31 -41.78 11.66 -22.68
N VAL A 32 -41.58 11.84 -23.98
CA VAL A 32 -40.42 11.28 -24.72
C VAL A 32 -39.11 11.87 -24.23
N LEU A 33 -39.04 13.18 -23.98
CA LEU A 33 -37.82 13.83 -23.47
C LEU A 33 -37.47 13.38 -22.04
N LEU A 34 -38.47 13.28 -21.16
CA LEU A 34 -38.29 12.76 -19.80
C LEU A 34 -37.82 11.31 -19.81
N TRP A 35 -38.43 10.47 -20.65
CA TRP A 35 -38.06 9.07 -20.79
C TRP A 35 -36.64 8.90 -21.37
N ALA A 36 -36.27 9.69 -22.38
CA ALA A 36 -34.92 9.71 -22.92
C ALA A 36 -33.88 10.16 -21.87
N GLY A 37 -34.22 11.12 -21.02
CA GLY A 37 -33.39 11.53 -19.88
C GLY A 37 -33.19 10.39 -18.87
N TYR A 38 -34.28 9.73 -18.49
CA TYR A 38 -34.27 8.60 -17.57
C TYR A 38 -33.43 7.41 -18.10
N ILE A 39 -33.58 7.07 -19.38
CA ILE A 39 -32.78 6.01 -20.01
C ILE A 39 -31.30 6.36 -19.99
N ARG A 40 -30.92 7.58 -20.39
CA ARG A 40 -29.52 8.01 -20.39
C ARG A 40 -28.90 7.90 -18.99
N GLN A 41 -29.61 8.38 -17.96
CA GLN A 41 -29.13 8.28 -16.59
C GLN A 41 -28.95 6.82 -16.14
N THR A 42 -29.92 5.95 -16.45
CA THR A 42 -29.85 4.53 -16.12
C THR A 42 -28.68 3.85 -16.82
N VAL A 43 -28.47 4.11 -18.10
CA VAL A 43 -27.36 3.54 -18.88
C VAL A 43 -26.00 3.98 -18.35
N THR A 44 -25.85 5.25 -17.96
CA THR A 44 -24.59 5.74 -17.36
C THR A 44 -24.31 5.06 -16.02
N VAL A 45 -25.29 4.99 -15.12
CA VAL A 45 -25.12 4.37 -13.80
C VAL A 45 -24.84 2.87 -13.91
N SER A 46 -25.54 2.18 -14.82
CA SER A 46 -25.27 0.75 -15.10
C SER A 46 -23.88 0.53 -15.69
N GLY A 47 -23.40 1.42 -16.56
CA GLY A 47 -22.04 1.38 -17.10
C GLY A 47 -20.97 1.58 -16.01
N GLU A 48 -21.17 2.52 -15.09
CA GLU A 48 -20.26 2.73 -13.96
C GLU A 48 -20.20 1.53 -13.02
N THR A 49 -21.33 0.87 -12.77
CA THR A 49 -21.38 -0.35 -11.93
C THR A 49 -20.67 -1.52 -12.59
N LEU A 50 -20.79 -1.67 -13.92
CA LEU A 50 -20.05 -2.68 -14.66
C LEU A 50 -18.54 -2.41 -14.60
N ASN A 51 -18.13 -1.19 -14.90
CA ASN A 51 -16.72 -0.79 -14.82
C ASN A 51 -16.14 -1.00 -13.41
N ASP A 52 -16.93 -0.79 -12.36
CA ASP A 52 -16.52 -1.08 -10.99
C ASP A 52 -16.20 -2.57 -10.75
N ILE A 53 -17.10 -3.45 -11.20
CA ILE A 53 -16.94 -4.89 -11.08
C ILE A 53 -15.74 -5.36 -11.90
N GLU A 54 -15.57 -4.86 -13.12
CA GLU A 54 -14.45 -5.20 -14.00
C GLU A 54 -13.12 -4.72 -13.43
N ALA A 55 -13.04 -3.47 -12.97
CA ALA A 55 -11.83 -2.94 -12.34
C ALA A 55 -11.42 -3.75 -11.11
N ARG A 56 -12.40 -4.15 -10.28
CA ARG A 56 -12.17 -5.04 -9.13
C ARG A 56 -11.70 -6.43 -9.59
N ALA A 57 -12.37 -7.03 -10.57
CA ALA A 57 -11.98 -8.34 -11.10
C ALA A 57 -10.53 -8.31 -11.62
N MET A 58 -10.14 -7.26 -12.34
CA MET A 58 -8.77 -7.08 -12.83
C MET A 58 -7.75 -6.92 -11.71
N ALA A 59 -8.07 -6.14 -10.67
CA ALA A 59 -7.19 -6.01 -9.49
C ALA A 59 -6.96 -7.38 -8.82
N HIS A 60 -8.02 -8.19 -8.69
CA HIS A 60 -7.92 -9.55 -8.14
C HIS A 60 -7.18 -10.51 -9.09
N SER A 61 -7.33 -10.38 -10.41
CA SER A 61 -6.56 -11.15 -11.40
C SER A 61 -5.06 -10.89 -11.30
N GLY A 62 -4.66 -9.62 -11.23
CA GLY A 62 -3.26 -9.25 -11.02
C GLY A 62 -2.70 -9.81 -9.71
N LEU A 63 -3.47 -9.72 -8.62
CA LEU A 63 -3.10 -10.31 -7.35
C LEU A 63 -2.93 -11.83 -7.45
N ALA A 64 -3.82 -12.55 -8.13
CA ALA A 64 -3.74 -14.00 -8.29
C ALA A 64 -2.44 -14.42 -9.01
N ILE A 65 -2.08 -13.72 -10.09
CA ILE A 65 -0.81 -13.95 -10.81
C ILE A 65 0.38 -13.67 -9.88
N ALA A 66 0.32 -12.56 -9.14
CA ALA A 66 1.38 -12.16 -8.22
C ALA A 66 1.52 -13.09 -7.02
N MET A 67 0.47 -13.81 -6.62
CA MET A 67 0.53 -14.78 -5.53
C MET A 67 1.16 -16.11 -5.96
N HIS A 68 1.23 -16.41 -7.25
CA HIS A 68 1.80 -17.66 -7.73
C HIS A 68 3.27 -17.83 -7.30
N PRO A 69 3.70 -19.05 -6.85
CA PRO A 69 5.04 -19.27 -6.30
C PRO A 69 6.20 -18.97 -7.25
N LEU A 70 5.99 -19.16 -8.56
CA LEU A 70 7.00 -18.87 -9.59
C LEU A 70 7.06 -17.40 -10.02
N THR A 71 6.13 -16.57 -9.55
CA THR A 71 6.08 -15.16 -9.93
C THR A 71 7.08 -14.36 -9.11
N SER A 72 8.03 -13.75 -9.80
CA SER A 72 8.97 -12.75 -9.24
C SER A 72 8.51 -11.33 -9.58
N LYS A 73 9.14 -10.32 -8.97
CA LYS A 73 8.91 -8.89 -9.29
C LYS A 73 9.18 -8.53 -10.76
N GLU A 74 9.91 -9.38 -11.48
CA GLU A 74 10.30 -9.22 -12.89
C GLU A 74 9.36 -9.94 -13.86
N THR A 75 8.37 -10.67 -13.35
CA THR A 75 7.49 -11.44 -14.22
C THR A 75 6.64 -10.51 -15.08
N ASP A 76 6.80 -10.57 -16.40
CA ASP A 76 6.07 -9.71 -17.35
C ASP A 76 4.55 -9.79 -17.18
N ALA A 77 4.03 -10.96 -16.78
CA ALA A 77 2.61 -11.18 -16.51
C ALA A 77 2.03 -10.35 -15.33
N LEU A 78 2.87 -9.61 -14.58
CA LEU A 78 2.42 -8.65 -13.56
C LEU A 78 1.82 -7.36 -14.16
N LYS A 79 1.92 -7.17 -15.47
CA LYS A 79 1.36 -6.03 -16.19
C LYS A 79 0.53 -6.56 -17.36
N LEU A 80 -0.76 -6.25 -17.37
CA LEU A 80 -1.55 -6.30 -18.59
C LEU A 80 -1.40 -4.92 -19.26
N GLU A 81 -0.97 -4.88 -20.52
CA GLU A 81 -0.52 -3.67 -21.22
C GLU A 81 -1.39 -2.43 -20.95
N GLU A 82 -0.76 -1.25 -20.78
CA GLU A 82 -1.44 0.02 -20.47
C GLU A 82 -2.53 0.44 -21.48
N ASN A 83 -2.54 -0.17 -22.67
CA ASN A 83 -3.53 0.10 -23.72
C ASN A 83 -4.77 -0.82 -23.66
N HIS A 84 -4.84 -1.76 -22.70
CA HIS A 84 -6.01 -2.59 -22.49
C HIS A 84 -7.01 -1.92 -21.54
N ASP A 85 -8.27 -1.92 -21.94
CA ASP A 85 -9.41 -1.55 -21.12
C ASP A 85 -10.43 -2.71 -21.19
N PRO A 86 -10.66 -3.46 -20.10
CA PRO A 86 -10.09 -3.31 -18.76
C PRO A 86 -8.64 -3.85 -18.64
N GLY A 87 -7.89 -3.40 -17.64
CA GLY A 87 -6.48 -3.77 -17.44
C GLY A 87 -6.04 -3.81 -15.97
N PHE A 88 -4.82 -4.31 -15.70
CA PHE A 88 -4.23 -4.28 -14.36
C PHE A 88 -2.71 -4.10 -14.36
N ARG A 89 -2.19 -3.61 -13.23
CA ARG A 89 -0.76 -3.50 -12.92
C ARG A 89 -0.52 -3.93 -11.49
N VAL A 90 0.51 -4.76 -11.30
CA VAL A 90 0.96 -5.18 -9.98
C VAL A 90 2.32 -4.60 -9.66
N ARG A 91 2.48 -4.14 -8.42
CA ARG A 91 3.76 -3.80 -7.80
C ARG A 91 4.00 -4.72 -6.61
N MET A 92 5.17 -5.36 -6.59
CA MET A 92 5.63 -6.19 -5.48
C MET A 92 6.80 -5.51 -4.77
N VAL A 93 6.76 -5.45 -3.45
CA VAL A 93 7.83 -4.92 -2.60
C VAL A 93 8.12 -5.95 -1.51
N SER A 94 9.40 -6.24 -1.26
CA SER A 94 9.78 -7.12 -0.14
C SER A 94 9.59 -6.36 1.18
N GLU A 95 8.92 -6.99 2.13
CA GLU A 95 8.81 -6.45 3.49
C GLU A 95 10.13 -6.60 4.27
N GLY A 96 11.04 -7.48 3.85
CA GLY A 96 12.39 -7.57 4.40
C GLY A 96 13.30 -6.38 4.07
N ALA A 97 12.88 -5.52 3.12
CA ALA A 97 13.54 -4.25 2.84
C ALA A 97 13.26 -3.17 3.91
N LYS A 98 12.26 -3.40 4.77
CA LYS A 98 11.80 -2.47 5.81
C LYS A 98 12.25 -2.92 7.20
N LEU A 99 12.23 -2.01 8.16
CA LEU A 99 12.50 -2.26 9.56
C LEU A 99 11.29 -2.90 10.25
N ASN A 100 11.48 -4.11 10.77
CA ASN A 100 10.43 -4.81 11.50
C ASN A 100 10.38 -4.38 12.96
N LEU A 101 9.33 -3.67 13.36
CA LEU A 101 9.17 -3.17 14.73
C LEU A 101 9.19 -4.31 15.75
N ASN A 102 8.45 -5.39 15.49
CA ASN A 102 8.37 -6.54 16.39
C ASN A 102 9.74 -7.20 16.58
N PHE A 103 10.55 -7.27 15.53
CA PHE A 103 11.92 -7.77 15.64
C PHE A 103 12.82 -6.81 16.42
N LEU A 104 12.75 -5.50 16.13
CA LEU A 104 13.62 -4.49 16.71
C LEU A 104 13.47 -4.37 18.23
N PHE A 105 12.25 -4.54 18.72
CA PHE A 105 11.92 -4.48 20.15
C PHE A 105 11.90 -5.87 20.83
N ALA A 106 12.01 -6.97 20.08
CA ALA A 106 11.97 -8.32 20.65
C ALA A 106 13.17 -8.61 21.56
N GLY A 107 12.86 -8.93 22.81
CA GLY A 107 13.80 -9.37 23.83
C GLY A 107 14.75 -8.29 24.33
N GLU A 108 14.45 -7.01 24.05
CA GLU A 108 15.25 -5.86 24.46
C GLU A 108 16.74 -5.94 24.07
N ASP A 109 17.06 -6.61 22.95
CA ASP A 109 18.43 -6.70 22.44
C ASP A 109 18.92 -5.30 22.05
N GLN A 110 19.91 -4.80 22.78
CA GLN A 110 20.46 -3.44 22.58
C GLN A 110 20.97 -3.21 21.16
N ARG A 111 21.49 -4.23 20.47
CA ARG A 111 21.93 -4.08 19.08
C ARG A 111 20.78 -3.76 18.14
N LYS A 112 19.59 -4.29 18.43
CA LYS A 112 18.38 -4.03 17.65
C LYS A 112 17.76 -2.68 17.99
N LEU A 113 17.70 -2.34 19.28
CA LEU A 113 17.26 -1.01 19.71
C LEU A 113 18.17 0.08 19.14
N ASP A 114 19.48 -0.16 19.02
CA ASP A 114 20.42 0.77 18.41
C ASP A 114 20.17 0.99 16.91
N ILE A 115 19.68 -0.02 16.17
CA ILE A 115 19.23 0.14 14.78
C ILE A 115 18.05 1.12 14.74
N PHE A 116 17.06 0.95 15.63
CA PHE A 116 15.91 1.84 15.71
C PHE A 116 16.30 3.26 16.13
N ARG A 117 17.21 3.41 17.11
CA ARG A 117 17.75 4.71 17.52
C ARG A 117 18.45 5.42 16.37
N ARG A 118 19.31 4.72 15.61
CA ARG A 118 19.97 5.26 14.41
C ARG A 118 18.96 5.67 13.34
N TRP A 119 17.87 4.92 13.19
CA TRP A 119 16.80 5.29 12.26
C TRP A 119 16.12 6.58 12.70
N LEU A 120 15.76 6.71 13.98
CA LEU A 120 15.21 7.96 14.52
C LEU A 120 16.18 9.15 14.38
N ASP A 121 17.48 8.93 14.60
CA ASP A 121 18.52 9.95 14.38
C ASP A 121 18.53 10.40 12.91
N SER A 122 18.41 9.46 11.96
CA SER A 122 18.33 9.78 10.52
C SER A 122 17.07 10.56 10.12
N ARG A 123 16.01 10.46 10.94
CA ARG A 123 14.76 11.24 10.83
C ARG A 123 14.83 12.58 11.57
N GLY A 124 15.99 12.94 12.12
CA GLY A 124 16.22 14.21 12.82
C GLY A 124 15.58 14.29 14.20
N ILE A 125 15.24 13.15 14.82
CA ILE A 125 14.72 13.11 16.19
C ILE A 125 15.89 13.32 17.15
N ASP A 126 15.74 14.24 18.11
CA ASP A 126 16.79 14.52 19.09
C ASP A 126 16.94 13.39 20.12
N TYR A 127 18.09 13.39 20.80
CA TYR A 127 18.46 12.34 21.77
C TYR A 127 17.40 12.13 22.87
N GLN A 128 16.85 13.20 23.44
CA GLN A 128 15.92 13.10 24.57
C GLN A 128 14.57 12.55 24.11
N THR A 129 14.05 13.08 22.99
CA THR A 129 12.80 12.59 22.39
C THR A 129 12.93 11.13 21.96
N ARG A 130 14.06 10.77 21.36
CA ARG A 130 14.36 9.41 20.92
C ARG A 130 14.38 8.42 22.08
N ASP A 131 15.13 8.71 23.15
CA ASP A 131 15.25 7.80 24.29
C ASP A 131 13.91 7.65 25.02
N ARG A 132 13.16 8.75 25.17
CA ARG A 132 11.77 8.70 25.66
C ARG A 132 10.90 7.81 24.79
N MET A 133 10.98 7.96 23.47
CA MET A 133 10.17 7.19 22.53
C MET A 133 10.47 5.69 22.65
N VAL A 134 11.75 5.31 22.73
CA VAL A 134 12.15 3.91 22.91
C VAL A 134 11.59 3.34 24.22
N ASP A 135 11.71 4.07 25.34
CA ASP A 135 11.16 3.63 26.62
C ASP A 135 9.62 3.49 26.56
N CYS A 136 8.92 4.46 25.95
CA CYS A 136 7.45 4.40 25.82
C CYS A 136 6.98 3.25 24.91
N ILE A 137 7.73 2.92 23.85
CA ILE A 137 7.42 1.76 23.00
C ILE A 137 7.62 0.46 23.77
N LEU A 138 8.65 0.39 24.62
CA LEU A 138 8.88 -0.79 25.45
C LEU A 138 7.75 -0.98 26.47
N ASP A 139 7.34 0.08 27.18
CA ASP A 139 6.17 0.06 28.08
C ASP A 139 4.85 -0.24 27.33
N TRP A 140 4.73 0.15 26.05
CA TRP A 140 3.55 -0.19 25.23
C TRP A 140 3.46 -1.69 24.90
N LEU A 141 4.62 -2.34 24.80
CA LEU A 141 4.72 -3.72 24.33
C LEU A 141 4.76 -4.73 25.46
N ASP A 142 5.43 -4.44 26.57
CA ASP A 142 5.61 -5.44 27.62
C ASP A 142 4.31 -5.76 28.37
N ALA A 143 4.34 -6.83 29.15
CA ALA A 143 3.15 -7.39 29.79
C ALA A 143 2.95 -6.87 31.22
N ASP A 144 3.96 -6.21 31.79
CA ASP A 144 3.84 -5.63 33.12
C ASP A 144 3.30 -4.20 33.05
N ASN A 145 3.42 -3.46 34.15
CA ASN A 145 2.92 -2.08 34.26
C ASN A 145 3.95 -1.27 35.04
N VAL A 146 5.24 -1.60 34.85
CA VAL A 146 6.37 -1.00 35.53
C VAL A 146 7.03 0.01 34.61
N LYS A 147 6.64 1.25 34.85
CA LYS A 147 7.10 2.41 34.09
C LYS A 147 8.63 2.51 34.02
N ARG A 148 9.18 2.57 32.80
CA ARG A 148 10.60 2.87 32.56
C ARG A 148 10.93 4.34 32.86
N THR A 149 12.22 4.65 32.94
CA THR A 149 12.75 5.97 33.32
C THR A 149 12.05 7.12 32.59
N ASN A 150 11.97 7.04 31.26
CA ASN A 150 11.28 8.03 30.43
C ASN A 150 10.00 7.47 29.79
N GLY A 151 9.57 6.28 30.20
CA GLY A 151 8.46 5.56 29.61
C GLY A 151 7.09 6.13 30.01
N GLN A 152 6.04 5.45 29.59
CA GLN A 152 4.68 5.76 29.97
C GLN A 152 3.84 4.48 29.95
N GLU A 153 3.25 4.20 31.10
CA GLU A 153 2.37 3.07 31.35
C GLU A 153 0.90 3.47 31.35
N ASP A 154 0.04 2.49 31.59
CA ASP A 154 -1.41 2.67 31.74
C ASP A 154 -1.78 3.84 32.68
N GLY A 155 -2.74 4.65 32.26
CA GLY A 155 -3.20 5.82 32.98
C GLY A 155 -4.55 6.33 32.48
N PRO A 156 -5.10 7.41 33.06
CA PRO A 156 -6.50 7.81 32.85
C PRO A 156 -6.94 8.05 31.40
N ASN A 157 -6.01 8.41 30.51
CA ASN A 157 -6.27 8.72 29.09
C ASN A 157 -5.32 7.96 28.15
N TYR A 158 -4.62 6.94 28.63
CA TYR A 158 -3.62 6.21 27.87
C TYR A 158 -3.61 4.75 28.33
N HIS A 159 -3.96 3.86 27.42
CA HIS A 159 -4.18 2.45 27.73
C HIS A 159 -3.40 1.60 26.73
N PRO A 160 -2.12 1.29 27.00
CA PRO A 160 -1.34 0.43 26.13
C PRO A 160 -1.93 -1.00 26.16
N PRO A 161 -1.86 -1.74 25.03
CA PRO A 161 -2.49 -3.05 24.93
C PRO A 161 -1.66 -4.17 25.59
N ASN A 162 -0.37 -3.95 25.85
CA ASN A 162 0.53 -4.85 26.59
C ASN A 162 0.57 -6.29 26.01
N ARG A 163 0.71 -6.38 24.67
CA ARG A 163 0.57 -7.64 23.90
C ARG A 163 1.89 -8.28 23.44
N GLY A 164 3.03 -7.69 23.76
CA GLY A 164 4.35 -8.13 23.33
C GLY A 164 4.67 -7.87 21.86
N SER A 165 3.73 -7.34 21.07
CA SER A 165 3.93 -7.06 19.64
C SER A 165 2.91 -6.05 19.10
N PHE A 166 3.33 -5.33 18.07
CA PHE A 166 2.50 -4.52 17.20
C PHE A 166 1.76 -5.39 16.19
N LEU A 167 0.47 -5.13 15.97
CA LEU A 167 -0.33 -5.77 14.92
C LEU A 167 -0.31 -4.97 13.61
N THR A 168 -0.10 -3.67 13.71
CA THR A 168 -0.02 -2.74 12.57
C THR A 168 1.05 -1.69 12.84
N VAL A 169 1.55 -1.05 11.78
CA VAL A 169 2.50 0.07 11.94
C VAL A 169 1.77 1.30 12.50
N GLU A 170 0.47 1.43 12.25
CA GLU A 170 -0.40 2.48 12.77
C GLU A 170 -0.37 2.57 14.30
N GLU A 171 -0.29 1.44 15.01
CA GLU A 171 -0.24 1.40 16.47
C GLU A 171 0.95 2.17 17.04
N LEU A 172 2.04 2.34 16.28
CA LEU A 172 3.16 3.17 16.71
C LEU A 172 2.73 4.63 16.95
N ALA A 173 1.73 5.15 16.22
CA ALA A 173 1.21 6.49 16.42
C ALA A 173 0.34 6.66 17.67
N GLU A 174 -0.07 5.55 18.29
CA GLU A 174 -0.83 5.55 19.54
C GLU A 174 0.09 5.55 20.76
N VAL A 175 1.36 5.18 20.58
CA VAL A 175 2.38 5.20 21.64
C VAL A 175 2.71 6.63 22.04
N ALA A 176 2.74 6.89 23.35
CA ALA A 176 3.10 8.19 23.88
C ALA A 176 4.51 8.63 23.46
N GLY A 177 4.69 9.91 23.13
CA GLY A 177 6.01 10.44 22.78
C GLY A 177 6.45 10.19 21.33
N THR A 178 5.59 9.63 20.49
CA THR A 178 5.87 9.38 19.06
C THR A 178 5.47 10.53 18.14
N GLU A 179 4.89 11.62 18.68
CA GLU A 179 4.30 12.71 17.90
C GLU A 179 5.32 13.40 16.99
N ALA A 180 6.57 13.53 17.45
CA ALA A 180 7.67 14.10 16.68
C ALA A 180 8.03 13.27 15.43
N LEU A 181 7.81 11.95 15.47
CA LEU A 181 7.99 11.05 14.33
C LEU A 181 6.74 11.03 13.46
N THR A 182 5.57 10.84 14.07
CA THR A 182 4.31 10.55 13.37
C THR A 182 3.72 11.77 12.66
N SER A 183 4.16 12.98 13.05
CA SER A 183 3.88 14.23 12.33
C SER A 183 4.69 14.38 11.04
N GLN A 184 5.77 13.61 10.84
CA GLN A 184 6.57 13.68 9.63
C GLN A 184 5.89 12.96 8.47
N PRO A 185 5.99 13.47 7.22
CA PRO A 185 5.52 12.75 6.05
C PRO A 185 6.30 11.43 5.87
N GLY A 186 5.59 10.39 5.42
CA GLY A 186 6.19 9.10 5.12
C GLY A 186 6.83 8.38 6.31
N TRP A 187 6.43 8.69 7.55
CA TRP A 187 7.03 8.09 8.75
C TRP A 187 6.91 6.55 8.82
N LYS A 188 5.96 5.98 8.06
CA LYS A 188 5.71 4.53 7.96
C LYS A 188 6.50 3.85 6.86
N ASP A 189 7.09 4.59 5.93
CA ASP A 189 7.55 4.06 4.64
C ASP A 189 8.66 3.00 4.82
N ASP A 190 9.49 3.20 5.84
CA ASP A 190 10.61 2.33 6.21
C ASP A 190 10.22 1.23 7.21
N LEU A 191 8.97 1.17 7.68
CA LEU A 191 8.55 0.31 8.80
C LEU A 191 7.62 -0.82 8.36
N THR A 192 7.71 -1.94 9.06
CA THR A 192 6.81 -3.08 8.93
C THR A 192 6.61 -3.80 10.26
N VAL A 193 5.57 -4.63 10.32
CA VAL A 193 5.34 -5.61 11.39
C VAL A 193 5.26 -7.04 10.85
N TYR A 194 5.40 -7.22 9.52
CA TYR A 194 5.04 -8.46 8.83
C TYR A 194 6.21 -9.33 8.36
N SER A 195 7.39 -8.72 8.14
CA SER A 195 8.59 -9.42 7.67
C SER A 195 9.09 -10.46 8.69
N GLN A 196 10.11 -11.25 8.33
CA GLN A 196 10.68 -12.26 9.23
C GLN A 196 11.50 -11.67 10.37
N GLY A 197 11.92 -10.40 10.23
CA GLY A 197 12.55 -9.63 11.30
C GLY A 197 13.88 -9.01 10.92
N PRO A 198 14.95 -9.81 10.72
CA PRO A 198 16.26 -9.30 10.31
C PRO A 198 16.20 -8.54 8.98
N ILE A 199 17.14 -7.62 8.77
CA ILE A 199 17.23 -6.81 7.55
C ILE A 199 17.67 -7.70 6.37
N ASP A 200 16.88 -7.72 5.29
CA ASP A 200 17.19 -8.49 4.09
C ASP A 200 18.17 -7.73 3.20
N LEU A 201 19.43 -8.18 3.14
CA LEU A 201 20.47 -7.55 2.32
C LEU A 201 20.19 -7.64 0.82
N THR A 202 19.31 -8.55 0.39
CA THR A 202 18.94 -8.68 -1.03
C THR A 202 17.88 -7.67 -1.46
N ALA A 203 17.25 -6.97 -0.51
CA ALA A 203 16.14 -6.05 -0.79
C ALA A 203 16.29 -4.66 -0.16
N ALA A 204 17.02 -4.53 0.96
CA ALA A 204 17.19 -3.28 1.67
C ALA A 204 17.89 -2.21 0.82
N ASP A 205 17.45 -0.97 1.00
CA ASP A 205 18.05 0.19 0.34
C ASP A 205 19.24 0.77 1.13
N ALA A 206 19.87 1.81 0.58
CA ALA A 206 21.03 2.45 1.20
C ALA A 206 20.73 3.00 2.60
N ASN A 207 19.53 3.53 2.82
CA ASN A 207 19.16 4.17 4.09
C ASN A 207 19.00 3.14 5.18
N ILE A 208 18.38 2.00 4.88
CA ILE A 208 18.21 0.89 5.81
C ILE A 208 19.54 0.18 6.09
N LEU A 209 20.37 -0.02 5.06
CA LEU A 209 21.70 -0.64 5.23
C LEU A 209 22.64 0.21 6.10
N ARG A 210 22.54 1.54 6.05
CA ARG A 210 23.33 2.47 6.88
C ARG A 210 23.08 2.31 8.38
N LEU A 211 21.95 1.72 8.76
CA LEU A 211 21.60 1.47 10.15
C LEU A 211 22.42 0.31 10.75
N LEU A 212 23.00 -0.55 9.91
CA LEU A 212 23.81 -1.68 10.35
C LEU A 212 25.12 -1.19 10.98
N PRO A 213 25.51 -1.73 12.15
CA PRO A 213 26.71 -1.28 12.83
C PRO A 213 27.98 -1.61 12.05
N GLY A 214 28.84 -0.61 11.89
CA GLY A 214 30.15 -0.75 11.25
C GLY A 214 30.14 -0.66 9.72
N VAL A 215 28.97 -0.56 9.09
CA VAL A 215 28.87 -0.43 7.62
C VAL A 215 28.97 1.05 7.23
N GLY A 216 29.95 1.39 6.39
CA GLY A 216 30.17 2.77 5.92
C GLY A 216 29.53 3.05 4.56
N ASP A 217 29.24 4.33 4.27
CA ASP A 217 28.55 4.76 3.04
C ASP A 217 29.21 4.27 1.75
N GLN A 218 30.55 4.36 1.67
CA GLN A 218 31.29 3.90 0.49
C GLN A 218 31.13 2.39 0.25
N ALA A 219 31.05 1.60 1.32
CA ALA A 219 30.84 0.16 1.23
C ALA A 219 29.40 -0.17 0.80
N ILE A 220 28.42 0.59 1.31
CA ILE A 220 27.02 0.47 0.90
C ILE A 220 26.88 0.77 -0.59
N GLU A 221 27.48 1.86 -1.06
CA GLU A 221 27.43 2.23 -2.48
C GLU A 221 28.04 1.13 -3.37
N GLY A 222 29.23 0.63 -3.00
CA GLY A 222 29.87 -0.47 -3.72
C GLY A 222 29.05 -1.77 -3.70
N PHE A 223 28.44 -2.10 -2.56
CA PHE A 223 27.54 -3.24 -2.43
C PHE A 223 26.30 -3.09 -3.32
N LEU A 224 25.64 -1.93 -3.30
CA LEU A 224 24.46 -1.67 -4.10
C LEU A 224 24.76 -1.63 -5.59
N GLN A 225 25.91 -1.07 -5.99
CA GLN A 225 26.37 -1.10 -7.37
C GLN A 225 26.57 -2.54 -7.85
N TRP A 226 27.23 -3.38 -7.05
CA TRP A 226 27.39 -4.79 -7.37
C TRP A 226 26.02 -5.52 -7.42
N ARG A 227 25.15 -5.25 -6.45
CA ARG A 227 23.82 -5.89 -6.33
C ARG A 227 22.92 -5.63 -7.52
N ARG A 228 23.01 -4.46 -8.15
CA ARG A 228 22.22 -3.99 -9.31
C ARG A 228 22.70 -4.48 -10.68
N GLY A 229 23.68 -5.38 -10.72
CA GLY A 229 24.17 -5.93 -11.98
C GLY A 229 24.77 -4.89 -12.95
N GLY A 230 24.67 -5.19 -14.24
CA GLY A 230 25.24 -4.40 -15.33
C GLY A 230 24.34 -3.28 -15.83
N ASP A 231 23.03 -3.42 -15.65
CA ASP A 231 22.04 -2.40 -16.04
C ASP A 231 21.84 -1.30 -14.99
N GLY A 232 22.29 -1.53 -13.76
CA GLY A 232 22.23 -0.58 -12.66
C GLY A 232 20.84 -0.46 -12.03
N ILE A 233 19.93 -1.39 -12.30
CA ILE A 233 18.57 -1.45 -11.77
C ILE A 233 18.49 -2.61 -10.79
N ASP A 234 18.05 -2.34 -9.56
CA ASP A 234 17.91 -3.40 -8.55
C ASP A 234 16.68 -4.25 -8.85
N GLY A 235 16.87 -5.56 -8.96
CA GLY A 235 15.81 -6.51 -9.20
C GLY A 235 15.56 -6.88 -10.64
N THR A 236 16.62 -7.07 -11.40
CA THR A 236 16.58 -7.48 -12.80
C THR A 236 17.29 -8.82 -12.99
N GLN A 237 17.11 -9.43 -14.15
CA GLN A 237 17.66 -10.75 -14.44
C GLN A 237 19.20 -10.80 -14.43
N ASP A 238 19.87 -9.66 -14.53
CA ASP A 238 21.32 -9.54 -14.51
C ASP A 238 21.92 -9.32 -13.12
N ASP A 239 21.10 -9.18 -12.07
CA ASP A 239 21.56 -9.08 -10.69
C ASP A 239 22.35 -10.34 -10.27
N PRO A 240 23.52 -10.18 -9.61
CA PRO A 240 24.27 -11.33 -9.12
C PRO A 240 23.51 -12.05 -8.00
N PRO A 241 23.42 -13.40 -8.05
CA PRO A 241 22.69 -14.15 -7.05
C PRO A 241 23.43 -14.15 -5.69
N ILE A 242 22.83 -13.52 -4.69
CA ILE A 242 23.31 -13.59 -3.30
C ILE A 242 22.77 -14.86 -2.64
N GLN A 243 23.59 -15.92 -2.58
CA GLN A 243 23.20 -17.21 -2.00
C GLN A 243 23.61 -17.37 -0.53
N LYS A 244 24.68 -16.67 -0.12
CA LYS A 244 25.31 -16.83 1.18
C LYS A 244 25.66 -15.45 1.76
N LEU A 245 25.51 -15.30 3.06
CA LEU A 245 25.81 -14.05 3.75
C LEU A 245 27.31 -13.69 3.61
N GLU A 246 28.18 -14.69 3.63
CA GLU A 246 29.64 -14.51 3.52
C GLU A 246 30.05 -13.87 2.18
N THR A 247 29.25 -14.03 1.12
CA THR A 247 29.49 -13.37 -0.17
C THR A 247 29.40 -11.85 -0.05
N VAL A 248 28.55 -11.36 0.86
CA VAL A 248 28.29 -9.93 1.06
C VAL A 248 29.34 -9.28 1.97
N GLN A 249 30.03 -10.07 2.79
CA GLN A 249 31.00 -9.58 3.76
C GLN A 249 32.05 -8.63 3.15
N GLY A 250 32.66 -9.04 2.03
CA GLY A 250 33.70 -8.26 1.37
C GLY A 250 33.20 -6.92 0.83
N PHE A 251 31.95 -6.88 0.34
CA PHE A 251 31.33 -5.67 -0.18
C PHE A 251 30.94 -4.68 0.91
N LEU A 252 30.54 -5.15 2.10
CA LEU A 252 30.23 -4.29 3.24
C LEU A 252 31.48 -3.71 3.94
N GLY A 253 32.69 -4.06 3.48
CA GLY A 253 33.94 -3.53 4.04
C GLY A 253 34.21 -4.02 5.47
N LEU A 254 33.58 -5.11 5.90
CA LEU A 254 33.67 -5.62 7.26
C LEU A 254 34.70 -6.74 7.40
N ASN A 255 35.49 -6.69 8.47
CA ASN A 255 36.32 -7.83 8.85
C ASN A 255 35.45 -8.98 9.42
N LYS A 256 36.04 -10.18 9.60
CA LYS A 256 35.30 -11.37 10.05
C LYS A 256 34.57 -11.15 11.39
N THR A 257 35.20 -10.46 12.33
CA THR A 257 34.64 -10.19 13.66
C THR A 257 33.48 -9.20 13.59
N GLN A 258 33.63 -8.13 12.81
CA GLN A 258 32.57 -7.14 12.58
C GLN A 258 31.38 -7.76 11.85
N PHE A 259 31.63 -8.58 10.82
CA PHE A 259 30.57 -9.26 10.10
C PHE A 259 29.83 -10.27 10.98
N ALA A 260 30.55 -11.03 11.81
CA ALA A 260 29.94 -11.94 12.77
C ALA A 260 29.06 -11.20 13.80
N ALA A 261 29.38 -9.95 14.14
CA ALA A 261 28.55 -9.13 15.05
C ALA A 261 27.19 -8.75 14.44
N LEU A 262 27.06 -8.77 13.11
CA LEU A 262 25.78 -8.63 12.41
C LEU A 262 24.91 -9.90 12.48
N GLY A 263 25.45 -11.00 12.99
CA GLY A 263 24.71 -12.25 13.18
C GLY A 263 23.38 -12.02 13.91
N GLY A 264 22.30 -12.49 13.28
CA GLY A 264 20.93 -12.33 13.75
C GLY A 264 20.27 -10.97 13.45
N LEU A 265 21.02 -9.98 12.94
CA LEU A 265 20.47 -8.67 12.50
C LEU A 265 20.21 -8.62 11.00
N ILE A 266 20.90 -9.47 10.23
CA ILE A 266 20.83 -9.54 8.77
C ILE A 266 20.33 -10.92 8.32
N MET A 267 19.67 -10.95 7.17
CA MET A 267 19.27 -12.15 6.47
C MET A 267 19.35 -11.95 4.94
N LEU A 268 19.02 -13.01 4.22
CA LEU A 268 18.85 -12.98 2.76
C LEU A 268 17.45 -13.52 2.43
N ARG A 269 16.81 -12.89 1.44
CA ARG A 269 15.59 -13.37 0.79
C ARG A 269 14.44 -13.56 1.77
N ASP A 270 14.01 -12.46 2.38
CA ASP A 270 12.72 -12.45 3.06
C ASP A 270 11.64 -12.84 2.05
N ASN A 271 10.80 -13.79 2.44
CA ASN A 271 9.76 -14.32 1.58
C ASN A 271 8.42 -13.59 1.77
N THR A 272 8.38 -12.52 2.53
CA THR A 272 7.21 -11.71 2.81
C THR A 272 7.15 -10.55 1.82
N TRP A 273 6.07 -10.50 1.05
CA TRP A 273 5.87 -9.53 -0.01
C TRP A 273 4.61 -8.72 0.25
N GLN A 274 4.73 -7.40 0.10
CA GLN A 274 3.58 -6.53 -0.10
C GLN A 274 3.30 -6.45 -1.60
N ILE A 275 2.11 -6.89 -1.97
CA ILE A 275 1.60 -6.96 -3.33
C ILE A 275 0.49 -5.94 -3.45
N LYS A 276 0.72 -4.93 -4.29
CA LYS A 276 -0.26 -3.89 -4.63
C LYS A 276 -0.72 -4.13 -6.05
N SER A 277 -1.98 -4.52 -6.23
CA SER A 277 -2.60 -4.73 -7.54
C SER A 277 -3.63 -3.65 -7.82
N GLU A 278 -3.42 -2.90 -8.90
CA GLU A 278 -4.31 -1.86 -9.38
C GLU A 278 -4.99 -2.35 -10.67
N GLY A 279 -6.32 -2.45 -10.67
CA GLY A 279 -7.13 -2.80 -11.83
C GLY A 279 -7.98 -1.61 -12.28
N TRP A 280 -8.20 -1.48 -13.59
CA TRP A 280 -8.98 -0.39 -14.17
C TRP A 280 -9.97 -0.89 -15.22
N SER A 281 -11.10 -0.19 -15.32
CA SER A 281 -12.08 -0.29 -16.41
C SER A 281 -12.70 1.09 -16.65
N GLY A 282 -12.60 1.61 -17.88
CA GLY A 282 -12.99 2.96 -18.23
C GLY A 282 -12.31 4.02 -17.35
N LYS A 283 -13.08 4.69 -16.49
CA LYS A 283 -12.59 5.71 -15.54
C LYS A 283 -12.43 5.19 -14.11
N VAL A 284 -12.83 3.95 -13.84
CA VAL A 284 -12.83 3.37 -12.50
C VAL A 284 -11.50 2.65 -12.28
N VAL A 285 -10.86 2.94 -11.16
CA VAL A 285 -9.64 2.24 -10.70
C VAL A 285 -9.94 1.63 -9.33
N ARG A 286 -9.61 0.35 -9.17
CA ARG A 286 -9.69 -0.38 -7.91
C ARG A 286 -8.32 -0.92 -7.54
N GLN A 287 -8.03 -0.94 -6.25
CA GLN A 287 -6.74 -1.34 -5.74
C GLN A 287 -6.93 -2.35 -4.62
N VAL A 288 -6.18 -3.45 -4.68
CA VAL A 288 -6.07 -4.43 -3.61
C VAL A 288 -4.62 -4.46 -3.15
N THR A 289 -4.39 -4.44 -1.85
CA THR A 289 -3.07 -4.55 -1.22
C THR A 289 -3.05 -5.72 -0.26
N VAL A 290 -2.15 -6.67 -0.51
CA VAL A 290 -1.99 -7.88 0.29
C VAL A 290 -0.55 -7.99 0.76
N VAL A 291 -0.38 -8.36 2.03
CA VAL A 291 0.91 -8.83 2.53
C VAL A 291 0.86 -10.35 2.61
N ALA A 292 1.76 -11.03 1.92
CA ALA A 292 1.78 -12.49 1.84
C ALA A 292 3.19 -13.07 1.96
N ARG A 293 3.28 -14.26 2.58
CA ARG A 293 4.51 -15.06 2.62
C ARG A 293 4.54 -16.02 1.44
N LYS A 294 5.47 -15.80 0.52
CA LYS A 294 5.73 -16.56 -0.71
C LYS A 294 7.02 -17.37 -0.59
N GLY A 295 6.96 -18.55 0.01
CA GLY A 295 8.13 -19.45 0.10
C GLY A 295 7.81 -20.95 0.10
N SER A 296 6.54 -21.30 0.08
CA SER A 296 6.03 -22.67 0.00
C SER A 296 5.13 -22.81 -1.23
N GLN A 297 4.68 -24.03 -1.55
CA GLN A 297 3.73 -24.25 -2.64
C GLN A 297 2.41 -23.47 -2.44
N ASN A 298 2.05 -23.14 -1.20
CA ASN A 298 0.83 -22.42 -0.85
C ASN A 298 1.18 -21.08 -0.16
N PRO A 299 1.10 -19.95 -0.87
CA PRO A 299 1.35 -18.64 -0.27
C PRO A 299 0.35 -18.35 0.84
N GLN A 300 0.81 -17.77 1.95
CA GLN A 300 -0.03 -17.43 3.09
C GLN A 300 -0.30 -15.93 3.14
N ILE A 301 -1.57 -15.53 3.16
CA ILE A 301 -1.98 -14.14 3.33
C ILE A 301 -1.85 -13.77 4.80
N VAL A 302 -1.10 -12.73 5.10
CA VAL A 302 -0.87 -12.18 6.45
C VAL A 302 -1.80 -11.00 6.69
N ASN A 303 -1.97 -10.13 5.68
CA ASN A 303 -2.84 -8.96 5.77
C ASN A 303 -3.51 -8.69 4.42
N TRP A 304 -4.72 -8.13 4.46
CA TRP A 304 -5.52 -7.79 3.27
C TRP A 304 -6.18 -6.42 3.45
N LYS A 305 -6.06 -5.56 2.44
CA LYS A 305 -6.71 -4.25 2.35
C LYS A 305 -7.22 -4.00 0.93
N GLU A 306 -8.46 -3.54 0.81
CA GLU A 306 -9.14 -3.20 -0.46
C GLU A 306 -9.91 -1.89 -0.31
#